data_AF-A0A0R3R4Y7-F1
#
_entry.id   AF-A0A0R3R4Y7-F1
#
_cell.length_a   1.000
_cell.length_b   1.000
_cell.length_c   1.000
_cell.angle_alpha   90.00
_cell.angle_beta   90.00
_cell.angle_gamma   90.00
#
_symmetry.space_group_name_H-M   'P 1'
#
loop_
_entity.id
_entity.type
_entity.pdbx_description
1 polymer ?
#
loop_
_entity_poly.entity_id
_entity_poly.type
_entity_poly.pdbx_seq_one_letter_code
_entity_poly.pdbx_strand_id
1 'polypeptide(L)'
;MELIARRGMTNDEAAFSVEAPLEAQTFLWSEKYRPRKPRYFNRVHTGFEWNKYNQTHYDMDNPPPKIVQGYRFNIFYPDLLDVTETPTFTVTPCDDPDFAVIRFHAGPPYEDIAFKCVNREWEISHKHGYKCQFVNGIFQLWFYFKRYRYRR
;
A
#
# COMPACT_ATOMS: atom_id res chain seq x y z
N MET A 1 -16.88 7.71 5.08
CA MET A 1 -15.81 6.74 4.75
C MET A 1 -14.54 7.45 4.30
N GLU A 2 -14.53 8.15 3.17
CA GLU A 2 -13.35 8.85 2.63
C GLU A 2 -12.81 9.97 3.56
N LEU A 3 -13.70 10.69 4.25
CA LEU A 3 -13.33 11.72 5.24
C LEU A 3 -12.53 11.17 6.44
N ILE A 4 -12.75 9.92 6.84
CA ILE A 4 -12.01 9.28 7.94
C ILE A 4 -10.60 8.90 7.47
N ALA A 5 -10.49 8.37 6.25
CA ALA A 5 -9.20 8.06 5.65
C ALA A 5 -8.40 9.33 5.29
N ARG A 6 -9.07 10.46 5.05
CA ARG A 6 -8.46 11.77 4.79
C ARG A 6 -7.86 12.44 6.03
N ARG A 7 -8.37 12.17 7.24
CA ARG A 7 -7.82 12.75 8.49
C ARG A 7 -6.35 12.34 8.68
N GLY A 8 -5.48 13.32 8.94
CA GLY A 8 -4.06 13.08 9.21
C GLY A 8 -3.14 13.10 7.98
N MET A 9 -3.50 13.81 6.91
CA MET A 9 -2.55 14.11 5.83
C MET A 9 -1.44 15.00 6.38
N THR A 10 -0.23 14.45 6.48
CA THR A 10 1.00 15.21 6.72
C THR A 10 1.60 15.62 5.37
N ASN A 11 2.43 16.66 5.33
CA ASN A 11 3.04 17.19 4.09
C ASN A 11 3.85 16.14 3.27
N ASP A 12 4.21 15.02 3.89
CA ASP A 12 4.99 13.94 3.30
C ASP A 12 4.16 12.77 2.72
N GLU A 13 2.82 12.87 2.77
CA GLU A 13 1.93 11.88 2.18
C GLU A 13 1.26 12.38 0.90
N ALA A 14 1.42 11.63 -0.19
CA ALA A 14 0.74 11.89 -1.46
C ALA A 14 -0.28 10.78 -1.76
N ALA A 15 -1.34 11.12 -2.51
CA ALA A 15 -2.29 10.12 -3.01
C ALA A 15 -1.58 9.17 -3.99
N PHE A 16 -1.90 7.88 -3.91
CA PHE A 16 -1.30 6.85 -4.75
C PHE A 16 -2.39 6.01 -5.42
N SER A 17 -2.31 5.86 -6.75
CA SER A 17 -3.34 5.17 -7.54
C SER A 17 -2.77 4.39 -8.73
N VAL A 18 -1.48 4.04 -8.70
CA VAL A 18 -0.83 3.30 -9.79
C VAL A 18 -1.17 1.82 -9.66
N GLU A 19 -2.24 1.42 -10.33
CA GLU A 19 -2.68 0.02 -10.40
C GLU A 19 -1.78 -0.79 -11.34
N ALA A 20 -1.55 -2.05 -10.98
CA ALA A 20 -0.91 -3.03 -11.86
C ALA A 20 -2.01 -3.77 -12.64
N PRO A 21 -1.82 -4.03 -13.95
CA PRO A 21 -2.77 -4.81 -14.73
C PRO A 21 -2.83 -6.23 -14.17
N LEU A 22 -4.05 -6.75 -14.04
CA LEU A 22 -4.32 -8.14 -13.71
C LEU A 22 -4.97 -8.83 -14.91
N GLU A 23 -4.69 -10.12 -15.07
CA GLU A 23 -5.42 -10.95 -16.03
C GLU A 23 -6.90 -10.99 -15.70
N ALA A 24 -7.74 -11.25 -16.71
CA ALA A 24 -9.18 -11.35 -16.54
C ALA A 24 -9.52 -12.43 -15.50
N GLN A 25 -10.26 -12.04 -14.46
CA GLN A 25 -10.60 -12.92 -13.35
C GLN A 25 -11.94 -13.58 -13.62
N THR A 26 -11.95 -14.91 -13.74
CA THR A 26 -13.18 -15.69 -13.90
C THR A 26 -13.61 -16.24 -12.55
N PHE A 27 -14.78 -15.83 -12.08
CA PHE A 27 -15.30 -16.26 -10.79
C PHE A 27 -16.52 -17.17 -10.93
N LEU A 28 -16.55 -18.28 -10.18
CA LEU A 28 -17.71 -19.18 -10.12
C LEU A 28 -18.99 -18.48 -9.63
N TRP A 29 -18.83 -17.42 -8.83
CA TRP A 29 -19.94 -16.65 -8.28
C TRP A 29 -20.45 -15.55 -9.23
N SER A 30 -19.77 -15.30 -10.35
CA SER A 30 -20.08 -14.19 -11.27
C SER A 30 -21.47 -14.31 -11.91
N GLU A 31 -22.03 -15.53 -12.00
CA GLU A 31 -23.41 -15.78 -12.43
C GLU A 31 -24.44 -15.31 -11.40
N LYS A 32 -24.08 -15.34 -10.11
CA LYS A 32 -24.97 -14.99 -8.98
C LYS A 32 -24.83 -13.55 -8.53
N TYR A 33 -23.62 -13.00 -8.58
CA TYR A 33 -23.32 -11.63 -8.15
C TYR A 33 -22.52 -10.92 -9.23
N ARG A 34 -22.88 -9.67 -9.55
CA ARG A 34 -22.10 -8.85 -10.48
C ARG A 34 -20.74 -8.51 -9.86
N PRO A 35 -19.61 -8.90 -10.49
CA PRO A 35 -18.28 -8.52 -10.02
C PRO A 35 -18.12 -7.01 -9.93
N ARG A 36 -17.41 -6.54 -8.90
CA ARG A 36 -17.16 -5.11 -8.64
C ARG A 36 -15.71 -4.89 -8.24
N LYS A 37 -15.11 -3.86 -8.81
CA LYS A 37 -13.81 -3.38 -8.34
C LYS A 37 -13.96 -2.65 -6.99
N PRO A 38 -13.14 -2.97 -5.97
CA PRO A 38 -13.21 -2.27 -4.70
C PRO A 38 -12.76 -0.82 -4.86
N ARG A 39 -13.32 0.06 -4.02
CA ARG A 39 -12.80 1.44 -3.90
C ARG A 39 -11.56 1.40 -3.02
N TYR A 40 -10.64 2.33 -3.22
CA TYR A 40 -9.46 2.45 -2.38
C TYR A 40 -9.07 3.92 -2.18
N PHE A 41 -8.29 4.16 -1.13
CA PHE A 41 -7.66 5.44 -0.85
C PHE A 41 -6.24 5.17 -0.33
N ASN A 42 -5.32 5.00 -1.28
CA ASN A 42 -3.95 4.68 -0.97
C ASN A 42 -3.11 5.94 -0.88
N ARG A 43 -2.10 5.90 -0.01
CA ARG A 43 -1.10 6.95 0.13
C ARG A 43 0.29 6.39 0.01
N VAL A 44 1.17 7.17 -0.59
CA VAL A 44 2.61 6.94 -0.58
C VAL A 44 3.25 7.94 0.39
N HIS A 45 4.05 7.43 1.32
CA HIS A 45 4.84 8.29 2.20
C HIS A 45 6.19 8.52 1.54
N THR A 46 6.53 9.78 1.31
CA THR A 46 7.78 10.19 0.67
C THR A 46 8.55 11.10 1.60
N GLY A 47 9.85 10.94 1.68
CA GLY A 47 10.66 11.78 2.56
C GLY A 47 12.12 11.80 2.16
N PHE A 48 12.88 12.66 2.82
CA PHE A 48 14.30 12.79 2.59
C PHE A 48 15.09 11.74 3.36
N GLU A 49 16.16 11.25 2.76
CA GLU A 49 17.12 10.37 3.42
C GLU A 49 18.49 11.06 3.51
N TRP A 50 18.83 11.54 4.71
CA TRP A 50 20.11 12.18 4.98
C TRP A 50 21.21 11.14 5.27
N ASN A 51 21.57 10.35 4.26
CA ASN A 51 22.73 9.45 4.34
C ASN A 51 24.05 10.25 4.20
N LYS A 52 25.21 9.61 4.45
CA LYS A 52 26.52 10.29 4.43
C LYS A 52 26.82 10.97 3.08
N TYR A 53 26.38 10.36 1.97
CA TYR A 53 26.53 10.94 0.64
C TYR A 53 25.61 12.16 0.46
N ASN A 54 24.35 12.05 0.84
CA ASN A 54 23.41 13.16 0.72
C ASN A 54 23.81 14.35 1.60
N GLN A 55 24.38 14.10 2.79
CA GLN A 55 24.92 15.15 3.67
C GLN A 55 26.10 15.92 3.06
N THR A 56 26.82 15.37 2.07
CA THR A 56 27.94 16.07 1.41
C THR A 56 27.52 16.83 0.16
N HIS A 57 26.33 16.57 -0.37
CA HIS A 57 25.86 17.12 -1.65
C HIS A 57 24.60 17.97 -1.55
N TYR A 58 23.86 17.86 -0.45
CA TYR A 58 22.60 18.55 -0.22
C TYR A 58 22.61 19.25 1.14
N ASP A 59 21.80 20.30 1.25
CA ASP A 59 21.62 21.07 2.47
C ASP A 59 20.13 21.35 2.72
N MET A 60 19.80 22.09 3.79
CA MET A 60 18.41 22.33 4.15
C MET A 60 17.65 23.17 3.12
N ASP A 61 18.36 24.01 2.36
CA ASP A 61 17.78 24.89 1.35
C ASP A 61 17.65 24.16 -0.01
N ASN A 62 18.52 23.17 -0.25
CA ASN A 62 18.55 22.30 -1.41
C ASN A 62 18.54 20.83 -0.97
N PRO A 63 17.40 20.32 -0.46
CA PRO A 63 17.33 18.96 0.07
C PRO A 63 17.48 17.91 -1.03
N PRO A 64 17.89 16.67 -0.68
CA PRO A 64 17.97 15.59 -1.64
C PRO A 64 16.59 15.28 -2.24
N PRO A 65 16.50 14.58 -3.37
CA PRO A 65 15.23 14.10 -3.89
C PRO A 65 14.47 13.25 -2.86
N LYS A 66 13.15 13.42 -2.75
CA LYS A 66 12.33 12.58 -1.88
C LYS A 66 12.33 11.14 -2.37
N ILE A 67 12.48 10.20 -1.45
CA ILE A 67 12.37 8.77 -1.70
C ILE A 67 11.09 8.21 -1.08
N VAL A 68 10.58 7.10 -1.63
CA VAL A 68 9.46 6.38 -1.01
C VAL A 68 9.95 5.72 0.28
N GLN A 69 9.28 6.04 1.39
CA GLN A 69 9.58 5.50 2.72
C GLN A 69 8.54 4.48 3.19
N GLY A 70 7.37 4.42 2.55
CA GLY A 70 6.31 3.50 2.94
C GLY A 70 5.02 3.72 2.17
N TYR A 71 4.04 2.86 2.42
CA TYR A 71 2.72 2.92 1.80
C TYR A 71 1.62 2.76 2.86
N ARG A 72 0.48 3.39 2.60
CA ARG A 72 -0.76 3.19 3.36
C ARG A 72 -1.87 2.84 2.39
N PHE A 73 -2.16 1.56 2.28
CA PHE A 73 -3.30 1.06 1.52
C PHE A 73 -4.54 1.06 2.40
N ASN A 74 -5.63 1.65 1.88
CA ASN A 74 -6.95 1.54 2.49
C ASN A 74 -7.92 1.12 1.41
N ILE A 75 -8.37 -0.13 1.46
CA ILE A 75 -9.26 -0.71 0.45
C ILE A 75 -10.62 -0.95 1.10
N PHE A 76 -11.67 -0.49 0.43
CA PHE A 76 -13.03 -0.48 0.94
C PHE A 76 -13.82 -1.67 0.36
N TYR A 77 -14.25 -2.54 1.27
CA TYR A 77 -15.10 -3.70 1.04
C TYR A 77 -16.38 -3.63 1.91
N PRO A 78 -17.23 -2.58 1.78
CA PRO A 78 -18.44 -2.44 2.59
C PRO A 78 -19.49 -3.53 2.36
N ASP A 79 -19.54 -4.11 1.15
CA ASP A 79 -20.58 -5.07 0.73
C ASP A 79 -20.06 -6.52 0.67
N LEU A 80 -19.03 -6.83 1.46
CA LEU A 80 -18.46 -8.18 1.50
C LEU A 80 -19.52 -9.17 2.00
N LEU A 81 -19.83 -10.21 1.21
CA LEU A 81 -20.92 -11.13 1.53
C LEU A 81 -20.62 -11.99 2.76
N ASP A 82 -19.38 -12.50 2.83
CA ASP A 82 -18.90 -13.26 3.98
C ASP A 82 -17.87 -12.42 4.74
N VAL A 83 -18.29 -11.89 5.89
CA VAL A 83 -17.43 -11.06 6.75
C VAL A 83 -16.40 -11.92 7.50
N THR A 84 -16.58 -13.25 7.55
CA THR A 84 -15.62 -14.17 8.17
C THR A 84 -14.41 -14.41 7.26
N GLU A 85 -14.59 -14.32 5.94
CA GLU A 85 -13.52 -14.37 4.95
C GLU A 85 -12.85 -13.00 4.79
N THR A 86 -11.90 -12.69 5.67
CA THR A 86 -11.21 -11.40 5.64
C THR A 86 -10.35 -11.24 4.39
N PRO A 87 -10.29 -10.05 3.76
CA PRO A 87 -9.39 -9.78 2.64
C PRO A 87 -7.93 -10.09 2.98
N THR A 88 -7.20 -10.63 2.01
CA THR A 88 -5.78 -10.98 2.14
C THR A 88 -4.96 -10.27 1.07
N PHE A 89 -3.63 -10.39 1.12
CA PHE A 89 -2.77 -9.83 0.09
C PHE A 89 -1.58 -10.73 -0.19
N THR A 90 -1.04 -10.63 -1.39
CA THR A 90 0.19 -11.27 -1.84
C THR A 90 1.12 -10.22 -2.44
N VAL A 91 2.43 -10.43 -2.33
CA VAL A 91 3.45 -9.56 -2.91
C VAL A 91 4.32 -10.41 -3.82
N THR A 92 4.33 -10.09 -5.10
CA THR A 92 5.14 -10.78 -6.11
C THR A 92 6.18 -9.84 -6.70
N PRO A 93 7.46 -10.25 -6.80
CA PRO A 93 8.45 -9.48 -7.54
C PRO A 93 8.01 -9.25 -8.98
N CYS A 94 8.37 -8.11 -9.56
CA CYS A 94 8.19 -7.87 -11.00
C CYS A 94 9.51 -8.04 -11.75
N ASP A 95 9.50 -7.86 -13.07
CA ASP A 95 10.70 -7.96 -13.92
C ASP A 95 11.81 -7.00 -13.47
N ASP A 96 11.42 -5.84 -12.92
CA ASP A 96 12.32 -4.89 -12.29
C ASP A 96 12.49 -5.24 -10.80
N PRO A 97 13.71 -5.59 -10.34
CA PRO A 97 13.95 -6.03 -8.97
C PRO A 97 13.66 -4.94 -7.92
N ASP A 98 13.68 -3.65 -8.31
CA ASP A 98 13.39 -2.54 -7.41
C ASP A 98 11.88 -2.39 -7.12
N PHE A 99 11.03 -3.13 -7.85
CA PHE A 99 9.58 -3.07 -7.70
C PHE A 99 8.94 -4.45 -7.53
N ALA A 100 7.79 -4.45 -6.87
CA ALA A 100 6.94 -5.60 -6.65
C ALA A 100 5.49 -5.20 -6.93
N VAL A 101 4.66 -6.20 -7.21
CA VAL A 101 3.22 -6.04 -7.34
C VAL A 101 2.58 -6.58 -6.06
N ILE A 102 1.85 -5.71 -5.36
CA ILE A 102 1.00 -6.13 -4.25
C ILE A 102 -0.42 -6.34 -4.75
N ARG A 103 -0.93 -7.56 -4.63
CA ARG A 103 -2.29 -7.95 -5.03
C ARG A 103 -3.12 -8.19 -3.78
N PHE A 104 -4.29 -7.57 -3.73
CA PHE A 104 -5.26 -7.72 -2.66
C PHE A 104 -6.38 -8.63 -3.13
N HIS A 105 -6.66 -9.65 -2.34
CA HIS A 105 -7.68 -10.65 -2.58
C HIS A 105 -8.86 -10.43 -1.64
N ALA A 106 -10.07 -10.53 -2.18
CA ALA A 106 -11.29 -10.43 -1.41
C ALA A 106 -12.31 -11.46 -1.87
N GLY A 107 -13.28 -11.74 -1.00
CA GLY A 107 -14.43 -12.57 -1.35
C GLY A 107 -15.43 -11.83 -2.25
N PRO A 108 -16.48 -12.55 -2.73
CA PRO A 108 -17.52 -11.96 -3.53
C PRO A 108 -18.22 -10.78 -2.82
N PRO A 109 -18.64 -9.73 -3.54
CA PRO A 109 -18.64 -9.58 -5.00
C PRO A 109 -17.38 -8.89 -5.55
N TYR A 110 -16.30 -8.80 -4.77
CA TYR A 110 -15.15 -7.99 -5.14
C TYR A 110 -14.15 -8.74 -6.00
N GLU A 111 -13.63 -8.05 -7.02
CA GLU A 111 -12.50 -8.51 -7.80
C GLU A 111 -11.18 -8.15 -7.10
N ASP A 112 -10.12 -8.93 -7.37
CA ASP A 112 -8.80 -8.59 -6.86
C ASP A 112 -8.30 -7.28 -7.49
N ILE A 113 -7.53 -6.54 -6.72
CA ILE A 113 -6.88 -5.31 -7.18
C ILE A 113 -5.39 -5.38 -6.87
N ALA A 114 -4.55 -4.86 -7.76
CA ALA A 114 -3.12 -4.87 -7.57
C ALA A 114 -2.49 -3.50 -7.80
N PHE A 115 -1.36 -3.26 -7.15
CA PHE A 115 -0.60 -2.02 -7.25
C PHE A 115 0.89 -2.32 -7.39
N LYS A 116 1.59 -1.50 -8.18
CA LYS A 116 3.06 -1.58 -8.27
C LYS A 116 3.69 -0.75 -7.15
N CYS A 117 4.49 -1.37 -6.29
CA CYS A 117 5.17 -0.71 -5.17
C CYS A 117 6.67 -1.00 -5.17
N VAL A 118 7.44 -0.21 -4.42
CA VAL A 118 8.88 -0.46 -4.23
C VAL A 118 9.10 -1.77 -3.47
N ASN A 119 10.03 -2.59 -3.95
CA ASN A 119 10.41 -3.87 -3.38
C ASN A 119 11.54 -3.69 -2.36
N ARG A 120 11.19 -3.32 -1.14
CA ARG A 120 12.13 -3.20 0.00
C ARG A 120 11.55 -3.89 1.22
N GLU A 121 12.41 -4.30 2.15
CA GLU A 121 11.98 -4.96 3.39
C GLU A 121 11.10 -4.03 4.24
N TRP A 122 9.98 -4.57 4.76
CA TRP A 122 9.03 -3.81 5.56
C TRP A 122 9.39 -3.83 7.05
N GLU A 123 9.17 -2.70 7.71
CA GLU A 123 9.18 -2.63 9.16
C GLU A 123 7.83 -3.15 9.68
N ILE A 124 7.83 -4.37 10.23
CA ILE A 124 6.62 -5.07 10.70
C ILE A 124 6.22 -4.70 12.15
N SER A 125 6.98 -3.83 12.81
CA SER A 125 6.68 -3.42 14.19
C SER A 125 5.47 -2.48 14.23
N HIS A 126 4.47 -2.85 15.03
CA HIS A 126 3.33 -1.97 15.32
C HIS A 126 3.75 -0.63 15.95
N LYS A 127 4.85 -0.61 16.71
CA LYS A 127 5.39 0.63 17.29
C LYS A 127 5.87 1.62 16.23
N HIS A 128 6.24 1.12 15.05
CA HIS A 128 6.70 1.92 13.91
C HIS A 128 5.61 2.14 12.85
N GLY A 129 4.34 1.95 13.22
CA GLY A 129 3.20 2.27 12.36
C GLY A 129 2.76 1.14 11.44
N TYR A 130 3.31 -0.08 11.58
CA TYR A 130 2.80 -1.24 10.86
C TYR A 130 1.35 -1.55 11.26
N LYS A 131 0.51 -1.76 10.26
CA LYS A 131 -0.89 -2.08 10.43
C LYS A 131 -1.35 -3.02 9.33
N CYS A 132 -1.98 -4.12 9.72
CA CYS A 132 -2.62 -5.07 8.80
C CYS A 132 -3.90 -5.55 9.47
N GLN A 133 -5.04 -4.92 9.14
CA GLN A 133 -6.32 -5.25 9.77
C GLN A 133 -7.50 -5.00 8.84
N PHE A 134 -8.60 -5.72 9.06
CA PHE A 134 -9.89 -5.50 8.41
C PHE A 134 -10.91 -5.07 9.47
N VAL A 135 -11.40 -3.83 9.39
CA VAL A 135 -12.37 -3.28 10.36
C VAL A 135 -13.37 -2.39 9.64
N ASN A 136 -14.66 -2.54 9.93
CA ASN A 136 -15.76 -1.74 9.37
C ASN A 136 -15.79 -1.73 7.83
N GLY A 137 -15.50 -2.87 7.19
CA GLY A 137 -15.45 -2.97 5.73
C GLY A 137 -14.24 -2.25 5.11
N ILE A 138 -13.19 -1.98 5.88
CA ILE A 138 -11.97 -1.33 5.39
C ILE A 138 -10.78 -2.24 5.70
N PHE A 139 -10.10 -2.68 4.65
CA PHE A 139 -8.81 -3.35 4.75
C PHE A 139 -7.70 -2.30 4.79
N GLN A 140 -6.93 -2.30 5.87
CA GLN A 140 -5.87 -1.34 6.14
C GLN A 140 -4.53 -2.08 6.17
N LEU A 141 -3.69 -1.80 5.18
CA LEU A 141 -2.31 -2.28 5.14
C LEU A 141 -1.37 -1.06 5.09
N TRP A 142 -0.75 -0.76 6.23
CA TRP A 142 0.18 0.35 6.38
C TRP A 142 1.53 -0.20 6.78
N PHE A 143 2.58 0.26 6.11
CA PHE A 143 3.93 -0.11 6.43
C PHE A 143 4.91 0.98 6.00
N TYR A 144 6.04 1.01 6.70
CA TYR A 144 7.23 1.73 6.30
C TYR A 144 8.31 0.73 5.90
N PHE A 145 9.26 1.15 5.08
CA PHE A 145 10.44 0.37 4.79
C PHE A 145 11.43 0.41 5.96
N LYS A 146 12.14 -0.69 6.19
CA LYS A 146 13.21 -0.73 7.18
C LYS A 146 14.29 0.27 6.81
N ARG A 147 14.79 0.98 7.83
CA ARG A 147 15.91 1.91 7.69
C ARG A 147 17.15 1.23 8.25
N TYR A 148 18.06 0.82 7.38
CA TYR A 148 19.36 0.32 7.83
C TYR A 148 20.26 1.51 8.15
N ARG A 149 20.57 1.68 9.44
CA ARG A 149 21.66 2.58 9.83
C ARG A 149 22.97 1.82 9.64
N TYR A 150 23.79 2.28 8.70
CA TYR A 150 25.16 1.79 8.59
C TYR A 150 25.89 2.07 9.92
N ARG A 151 26.27 1.00 10.63
CA ARG A 151 27.16 1.08 11.79
C ARG A 151 28.58 0.85 11.28
N ARG A 152 29.46 1.82 11.53
CA ARG A 152 30.88 1.78 11.18
C ARG A 152 31.66 0.97 12.19
#